data_AF-A0A845HQX0-F1
#
_entry.id   AF-A0A845HQX0-F1
#
_cell.length_a   1.000
_cell.length_b   1.000
_cell.length_c   1.000
_cell.angle_alpha   90.00
_cell.angle_beta   90.00
_cell.angle_gamma   90.00
#
_symmetry.space_group_name_H-M   'P 1'
#
loop_
_entity.id
_entity.type
_entity.pdbx_description
1 polymer ?
#
loop_
_entity_poly.entity_id
_entity_poly.type
_entity_poly.pdbx_seq_one_letter_code
_entity_poly.pdbx_strand_id
1 'polypeptide(L)'
;AASGTVRAARLLPDGRLGVAGRRDFIGLSPRGWKVVAVDNEDASHPATFAIDGDPATWWNTRWGDDVKLPHAITVDMGRAHRIAGLVYLPRQDGQLGGTAENYRFDTSEDGVHWSAAIERGTFANIRNNPDSQQARFAPVSARYFRFTALDEVWRGGATNAAELSVIPADAE
;
A
#
# COMPACT_ATOMS: atom_id res chain seq x y z
N ALA A 1 6.05 -7.58 -13.51
CA ALA A 1 7.41 -7.08 -13.22
C ALA A 1 7.44 -6.61 -11.76
N ALA A 2 8.54 -6.85 -11.04
CA ALA A 2 8.61 -6.70 -9.58
C ALA A 2 8.84 -5.25 -9.09
N SER A 3 9.23 -4.37 -10.00
CA SER A 3 9.37 -2.92 -9.90
C SER A 3 10.00 -2.52 -11.23
N GLY A 4 9.96 -1.25 -11.61
CA GLY A 4 10.62 -0.87 -12.86
C GLY A 4 10.57 0.61 -13.17
N THR A 5 11.54 1.07 -13.94
CA THR A 5 11.58 2.43 -14.45
C THR A 5 11.02 2.47 -15.87
N VAL A 6 10.01 3.29 -16.10
CA VAL A 6 9.57 3.66 -17.44
C VAL A 6 10.22 5.00 -17.80
N ARG A 7 10.90 5.05 -18.94
CA ARG A 7 11.37 6.29 -19.54
C ARG A 7 10.60 6.51 -20.83
N ALA A 8 10.05 7.71 -21.00
CA ALA A 8 9.28 8.08 -22.18
C ALA A 8 9.76 9.44 -22.67
N ALA A 9 10.00 9.58 -23.96
CA ALA A 9 10.36 10.85 -24.58
C ALA A 9 9.55 11.03 -25.86
N ARG A 10 9.18 12.28 -26.17
CA ARG A 10 8.57 12.61 -27.45
C ARG A 10 9.62 12.53 -28.55
N LEU A 11 9.35 11.80 -29.63
CA LEU A 11 10.15 11.87 -30.85
C LEU A 11 9.84 13.18 -31.59
N LEU A 12 10.85 13.98 -31.88
CA LEU A 12 10.74 15.24 -32.62
C LEU A 12 10.76 14.99 -34.14
N PRO A 13 10.24 15.93 -34.96
CA PRO A 13 10.21 15.78 -36.42
C PRO A 13 11.60 15.62 -37.07
N ASP A 14 12.66 16.10 -36.41
CA ASP A 14 14.05 15.96 -36.87
C ASP A 14 14.71 14.64 -36.44
N GLY A 15 13.93 13.70 -35.89
CA GLY A 15 14.40 12.39 -35.45
C GLY A 15 15.08 12.38 -34.09
N ARG A 16 15.24 13.53 -33.42
CA ARG A 16 15.79 13.57 -32.06
C ARG A 16 14.72 13.30 -31.02
N LEU A 17 15.13 12.78 -29.86
CA LEU A 17 14.25 12.72 -28.70
C LEU A 17 14.17 14.10 -28.03
N GLY A 18 12.97 14.52 -27.66
CA GLY A 18 12.73 15.63 -26.74
C GLY A 18 13.06 15.25 -25.29
N VAL A 19 12.62 16.08 -24.35
CA VAL A 19 12.82 15.81 -22.91
C VAL A 19 12.19 14.46 -22.55
N ALA A 20 12.99 13.60 -21.91
CA ALA A 20 12.53 12.32 -21.40
C ALA A 20 11.89 12.50 -20.02
N GLY A 21 10.65 12.05 -19.87
CA GLY A 21 10.04 11.76 -18.59
C GLY A 21 10.52 10.41 -18.05
N ARG A 22 10.61 10.30 -16.72
CA ARG A 22 10.91 9.07 -16.00
C ARG A 22 9.87 8.85 -14.92
N ARG A 23 9.36 7.63 -14.80
CA ARG A 23 8.53 7.21 -13.67
C ARG A 23 9.04 5.89 -13.14
N ASP A 24 9.29 5.84 -11.84
CA ASP A 24 9.65 4.62 -11.14
C ASP A 24 8.38 3.99 -10.55
N PHE A 25 8.15 2.73 -10.87
CA PHE A 25 7.09 1.91 -10.30
C PHE A 25 7.70 1.06 -9.20
N ILE A 26 7.39 1.43 -7.96
CA ILE A 26 7.91 0.77 -6.76
C ILE A 26 6.86 -0.22 -6.28
N GLY A 27 7.32 -1.43 -5.99
CA GLY A 27 6.47 -2.51 -5.49
C GLY A 27 5.98 -3.47 -6.57
N LEU A 28 5.43 -4.59 -6.10
CA LEU A 28 4.83 -5.61 -6.94
C LEU A 28 3.49 -5.12 -7.50
N SER A 29 3.17 -5.51 -8.74
CA SER A 29 1.82 -5.34 -9.28
C SER A 29 0.84 -6.23 -8.50
N PRO A 30 -0.30 -5.69 -8.03
CA PRO A 30 -1.27 -6.46 -7.26
C PRO A 30 -2.15 -7.39 -8.12
N ARG A 31 -1.82 -7.55 -9.42
CA ARG A 31 -2.61 -8.39 -10.33
C ARG A 31 -2.66 -9.83 -9.83
N GLY A 32 -3.89 -10.28 -9.57
CA GLY A 32 -4.17 -11.64 -9.07
C GLY A 32 -4.13 -11.77 -7.55
N TRP A 33 -3.83 -10.69 -6.83
CA TRP A 33 -3.96 -10.64 -5.37
C TRP A 33 -5.43 -10.67 -4.96
N LYS A 34 -5.68 -11.08 -3.71
CA LYS A 34 -7.03 -11.15 -3.14
C LYS A 34 -7.02 -10.62 -1.73
N VAL A 35 -8.01 -9.79 -1.38
CA VAL A 35 -8.34 -9.52 0.01
C VAL A 35 -8.97 -10.80 0.58
N VAL A 36 -8.34 -11.37 1.61
CA VAL A 36 -8.82 -12.61 2.27
C VAL A 36 -9.45 -12.33 3.63
N ALA A 37 -9.18 -11.16 4.22
CA ALA A 37 -9.89 -10.66 5.39
C ALA A 37 -9.78 -9.13 5.46
N VAL A 38 -10.87 -8.50 5.89
CA VAL A 38 -10.93 -7.09 6.29
C VAL A 38 -11.87 -7.01 7.49
N ASP A 39 -11.54 -6.22 8.50
CA ASP A 39 -12.38 -6.08 9.69
C ASP A 39 -13.54 -5.09 9.47
N ASN A 40 -13.35 -4.12 8.58
CA ASN A 40 -14.32 -3.06 8.32
C ASN A 40 -14.14 -2.46 6.91
N GLU A 41 -15.23 -2.28 6.18
CA GLU A 41 -15.22 -1.61 4.89
C GLU A 41 -16.53 -0.84 4.62
N ASP A 42 -16.43 0.22 3.84
CA ASP A 42 -17.57 0.92 3.26
C ASP A 42 -17.94 0.30 1.91
N ALA A 43 -19.23 0.08 1.65
CA ALA A 43 -19.69 -0.59 0.45
C ALA A 43 -19.32 0.15 -0.86
N SER A 44 -19.12 1.47 -0.80
CA SER A 44 -18.69 2.29 -1.94
C SER A 44 -17.16 2.38 -2.09
N HIS A 45 -16.42 1.99 -1.04
CA HIS A 45 -14.96 2.01 -0.97
C HIS A 45 -14.44 0.69 -0.38
N PRO A 46 -14.70 -0.44 -1.05
CA PRO A 46 -14.40 -1.77 -0.53
C PRO A 46 -12.89 -2.00 -0.41
N ALA A 47 -12.51 -2.97 0.41
CA ALA A 47 -11.11 -3.33 0.67
C ALA A 47 -10.32 -3.68 -0.59
N THR A 48 -10.98 -4.18 -1.64
CA THR A 48 -10.36 -4.53 -2.91
C THR A 48 -9.77 -3.33 -3.65
N PHE A 49 -10.24 -2.11 -3.39
CA PHE A 49 -9.68 -0.90 -3.99
C PHE A 49 -8.24 -0.65 -3.53
N ALA A 50 -7.86 -1.08 -2.32
CA ALA A 50 -6.48 -0.96 -1.86
C ALA A 50 -5.46 -1.81 -2.66
N ILE A 51 -5.90 -2.66 -3.59
CA ILE A 51 -5.05 -3.57 -4.37
C ILE A 51 -5.48 -3.65 -5.84
N ASP A 52 -6.16 -2.64 -6.39
CA ASP A 52 -6.64 -2.66 -7.78
C ASP A 52 -5.66 -2.00 -8.77
N GLY A 53 -4.69 -1.21 -8.28
CA GLY A 53 -3.70 -0.51 -9.09
C GLY A 53 -4.19 0.81 -9.67
N ASP A 54 -5.35 1.31 -9.25
CA ASP A 54 -5.90 2.62 -9.56
C ASP A 54 -5.81 3.59 -8.36
N PRO A 55 -4.87 4.55 -8.35
CA PRO A 55 -4.73 5.50 -7.25
C PRO A 55 -5.92 6.46 -7.08
N ALA A 56 -6.90 6.43 -7.98
CA ALA A 56 -8.15 7.20 -7.87
C ALA A 56 -9.25 6.50 -7.07
N THR A 57 -9.10 5.21 -6.78
CA THR A 57 -9.98 4.46 -5.87
C THR A 57 -9.29 4.29 -4.52
N TRP A 58 -10.05 3.98 -3.48
CA TRP A 58 -9.47 3.64 -2.17
C TRP A 58 -10.40 2.77 -1.35
N TRP A 59 -9.81 1.88 -0.56
CA TRP A 59 -10.51 1.27 0.56
C TRP A 59 -10.76 2.33 1.63
N ASN A 60 -11.93 2.26 2.25
CA ASN A 60 -12.22 3.00 3.48
C ASN A 60 -12.97 2.09 4.44
N THR A 61 -12.71 2.23 5.75
CA THR A 61 -13.66 1.73 6.76
C THR A 61 -15.00 2.46 6.61
N ARG A 62 -16.08 1.87 7.11
CA ARG A 62 -17.36 2.57 7.27
C ARG A 62 -17.17 3.86 8.09
N TRP A 63 -18.11 4.77 7.95
CA TRP A 63 -18.16 6.00 8.73
C TRP A 63 -19.04 5.84 9.99
N GLY A 64 -18.69 6.52 11.07
CA GLY A 64 -19.49 6.54 12.31
C GLY A 64 -18.65 6.73 13.58
N ASP A 65 -19.28 7.23 14.64
CA ASP A 65 -18.61 7.50 15.92
C ASP A 65 -18.15 6.22 16.66
N ASP A 66 -18.70 5.06 16.28
CA ASP A 66 -18.34 3.75 16.83
C ASP A 66 -17.17 3.08 16.10
N VAL A 67 -16.67 3.71 15.03
CA VAL A 67 -15.48 3.24 14.30
C VAL A 67 -14.23 3.60 15.12
N LYS A 68 -13.41 2.60 15.41
CA LYS A 68 -12.27 2.68 16.32
C LYS A 68 -11.13 1.82 15.78
N LEU A 69 -9.93 2.41 15.76
CA LEU A 69 -8.69 1.73 15.46
C LEU A 69 -8.34 0.69 16.55
N PRO A 70 -7.57 -0.36 16.21
CA PRO A 70 -6.92 -0.59 14.91
C PRO A 70 -7.84 -1.24 13.86
N HIS A 71 -7.57 -0.95 12.59
CA HIS A 71 -8.21 -1.58 11.44
C HIS A 71 -7.19 -2.32 10.59
N ALA A 72 -7.58 -3.45 10.00
CA ALA A 72 -6.67 -4.35 9.31
C ALA A 72 -7.25 -4.91 8.00
N ILE A 73 -6.40 -4.94 6.99
CA ILE A 73 -6.64 -5.62 5.71
C ILE A 73 -5.58 -6.70 5.52
N THR A 74 -6.02 -7.89 5.13
CA THR A 74 -5.17 -9.06 4.88
C THR A 74 -5.28 -9.48 3.42
N VAL A 75 -4.13 -9.65 2.77
CA VAL A 75 -4.03 -9.89 1.33
C VAL A 75 -3.24 -11.18 1.07
N ASP A 76 -3.78 -12.04 0.21
CA ASP A 76 -3.07 -13.15 -0.43
C ASP A 76 -2.48 -12.65 -1.75
N MET A 77 -1.15 -12.69 -1.89
CA MET A 77 -0.46 -12.31 -3.13
C MET A 77 -0.53 -13.40 -4.22
N GLY A 78 -1.15 -14.55 -3.92
CA GLY A 78 -1.36 -15.68 -4.82
C GLY A 78 -0.18 -16.66 -4.87
N ARG A 79 1.04 -16.19 -4.57
CA ARG A 79 2.25 -17.03 -4.39
C ARG A 79 3.22 -16.36 -3.43
N ALA A 80 4.20 -17.13 -2.95
CA ALA A 80 5.28 -16.58 -2.14
C ALA A 80 6.19 -15.66 -2.95
N HIS A 81 6.61 -14.56 -2.31
CA HIS A 81 7.53 -13.56 -2.81
C HIS A 81 8.58 -13.25 -1.74
N ARG A 82 9.83 -13.05 -2.14
CA ARG A 82 10.84 -12.46 -1.25
C ARG A 82 10.67 -10.94 -1.27
N ILE A 83 10.28 -10.36 -0.14
CA ILE A 83 9.92 -8.94 -0.01
C ILE A 83 10.74 -8.26 1.08
N ALA A 84 10.96 -6.96 0.95
CA ALA A 84 11.78 -6.14 1.84
C ALA A 84 11.17 -4.76 2.13
N GLY A 85 9.88 -4.58 1.84
CA GLY A 85 9.18 -3.36 2.22
C GLY A 85 7.68 -3.37 1.95
N LEU A 86 7.01 -2.38 2.54
CA LEU A 86 5.63 -1.99 2.31
C LEU A 86 5.61 -0.68 1.49
N VAL A 87 4.62 -0.55 0.61
CA VAL A 87 4.21 0.70 -0.02
C VAL A 87 2.78 1.00 0.42
N TYR A 88 2.55 2.21 0.91
CA TYR A 88 1.22 2.72 1.30
C TYR A 88 0.93 4.00 0.53
N LEU A 89 -0.20 4.06 -0.16
CA LEU A 89 -0.75 5.29 -0.74
C LEU A 89 -2.07 5.60 -0.03
N PRO A 90 -2.20 6.76 0.64
CA PRO A 90 -3.50 7.23 1.12
C PRO A 90 -4.43 7.60 -0.04
N ARG A 91 -5.72 7.80 0.24
CA ARG A 91 -6.65 8.47 -0.69
C ARG A 91 -6.06 9.75 -1.29
N GLN A 92 -6.32 10.00 -2.58
CA GLN A 92 -5.67 11.06 -3.37
C GLN A 92 -6.58 12.26 -3.69
N ASP A 93 -7.68 12.41 -2.95
CA ASP A 93 -8.66 13.50 -3.15
C ASP A 93 -8.42 14.73 -2.26
N GLY A 94 -7.24 14.80 -1.62
CA GLY A 94 -6.83 15.91 -0.77
C GLY A 94 -7.40 15.86 0.66
N GLN A 95 -8.18 14.84 1.02
CA GLN A 95 -8.66 14.64 2.38
C GLN A 95 -7.72 13.73 3.17
N LEU A 96 -7.48 14.06 4.44
CA LEU A 96 -6.57 13.31 5.30
C LEU A 96 -7.28 12.38 6.30
N GLY A 97 -8.60 12.49 6.47
CA GLY A 97 -9.37 11.64 7.39
C GLY A 97 -9.19 10.15 7.12
N GLY A 98 -8.75 9.41 8.14
CA GLY A 98 -8.48 7.98 8.07
C GLY A 98 -7.13 7.63 7.43
N THR A 99 -6.29 8.62 7.11
CA THR A 99 -4.95 8.35 6.60
C THR A 99 -4.11 7.78 7.73
N ALA A 100 -3.62 6.54 7.56
CA ALA A 100 -2.83 5.89 8.58
C ALA A 100 -1.52 6.67 8.83
N GLU A 101 -1.26 6.98 10.09
CA GLU A 101 0.00 7.60 10.53
C GLU A 101 0.91 6.57 11.19
N ASN A 102 0.34 5.77 12.09
CA ASN A 102 1.03 4.67 12.76
C ASN A 102 0.45 3.35 12.29
N TYR A 103 1.31 2.36 12.06
CA TYR A 103 0.88 1.09 11.50
C TYR A 103 1.73 -0.08 12.01
N ARG A 104 1.21 -1.28 11.82
CA ARG A 104 1.92 -2.56 11.93
C ARG A 104 1.83 -3.27 10.58
N PHE A 105 2.86 -4.02 10.24
CA PHE A 105 2.89 -4.83 9.03
C PHE A 105 3.35 -6.25 9.36
N ASP A 106 2.44 -7.20 9.18
CA ASP A 106 2.71 -8.63 9.36
C ASP A 106 2.81 -9.34 8.02
N THR A 107 3.59 -10.41 7.99
CA THR A 107 3.71 -11.31 6.85
C THR A 107 3.48 -12.76 7.25
N SER A 108 3.09 -13.58 6.28
CA SER A 108 2.91 -15.01 6.45
C SER A 108 3.17 -15.76 5.14
N GLU A 109 3.66 -17.00 5.21
CA GLU A 109 3.77 -17.90 4.06
C GLU A 109 2.52 -18.76 3.86
N ASP A 110 1.78 -19.06 4.93
CA ASP A 110 0.67 -20.02 4.95
C ASP A 110 -0.70 -19.40 5.28
N GLY A 111 -0.73 -18.13 5.70
CA GLY A 111 -1.94 -17.40 6.10
C GLY A 111 -2.41 -17.72 7.51
N VAL A 112 -1.72 -18.61 8.23
CA VAL A 112 -2.08 -19.08 9.58
C VAL A 112 -1.08 -18.58 10.62
N HIS A 113 0.22 -18.71 10.35
CA HIS A 113 1.29 -18.26 11.22
C HIS A 113 1.82 -16.92 10.75
N TRP A 114 1.77 -15.91 11.62
CA TRP A 114 2.09 -14.53 11.28
C TRP A 114 3.32 -14.06 12.04
N SER A 115 4.19 -13.33 11.34
CA SER A 115 5.35 -12.64 11.93
C SER A 115 5.29 -11.16 11.60
N ALA A 116 5.62 -10.31 12.56
CA ALA A 116 5.71 -8.88 12.31
C ALA A 116 7.01 -8.57 11.56
N ALA A 117 6.88 -8.05 10.33
CA ALA A 117 8.01 -7.45 9.63
C ALA A 117 8.24 -6.01 10.11
N ILE A 118 7.18 -5.32 10.55
CA ILE A 118 7.22 -4.04 11.26
C ILE A 118 6.23 -4.11 12.42
N GLU A 119 6.72 -4.19 13.66
CA GLU A 119 5.85 -4.24 14.85
C GLU A 119 5.12 -2.91 15.09
N ARG A 120 5.83 -1.79 14.86
CA ARG A 120 5.27 -0.43 14.91
C ARG A 120 6.08 0.51 14.01
N GLY A 121 5.47 0.96 12.93
CA GLY A 121 6.02 1.97 12.02
C GLY A 121 5.21 3.27 12.07
N THR A 122 5.83 4.35 11.58
CA THR A 122 5.22 5.67 11.47
C THR A 122 5.56 6.29 10.12
N PHE A 123 4.57 6.87 9.44
CA PHE A 123 4.78 7.67 8.23
C PHE A 123 5.04 9.13 8.61
N ALA A 124 6.29 9.44 8.96
CA ALA A 124 6.72 10.66 9.70
C ALA A 124 6.43 12.03 9.04
N ASN A 125 5.85 12.08 7.83
CA ASN A 125 5.40 13.33 7.20
C ASN A 125 4.08 13.19 6.42
N ILE A 126 3.30 12.13 6.66
CA ILE A 126 2.10 11.83 5.87
C ILE A 126 1.06 12.96 5.92
N ARG A 127 1.02 13.71 7.03
CA ARG A 127 0.14 14.86 7.21
C ARG A 127 0.42 16.01 6.24
N ASN A 128 1.68 16.25 5.89
CA ASN A 128 2.06 17.34 4.98
C ASN A 128 2.35 16.85 3.57
N ASN A 129 2.66 15.55 3.42
CA ASN A 129 2.94 14.93 2.14
C ASN A 129 2.24 13.56 2.03
N PRO A 130 0.93 13.52 1.74
CA PRO A 130 0.15 12.29 1.60
C PRO A 130 0.40 11.56 0.26
N ASP A 131 1.65 11.63 -0.22
CA ASP A 131 2.15 10.86 -1.34
C ASP A 131 2.42 9.41 -0.93
N SER A 132 2.74 8.57 -1.92
CA SER A 132 3.18 7.19 -1.69
C SER A 132 4.33 7.11 -0.68
N GLN A 133 4.10 6.38 0.41
CA GLN A 133 5.06 6.11 1.47
C GLN A 133 5.67 4.73 1.30
N GLN A 134 6.93 4.61 1.69
CA GLN A 134 7.67 3.35 1.70
C GLN A 134 8.19 3.06 3.10
N ALA A 135 8.12 1.79 3.49
CA ALA A 135 8.70 1.32 4.74
C ALA A 135 9.51 0.06 4.47
N ARG A 136 10.81 0.09 4.74
CA ARG A 136 11.73 -1.03 4.50
C ARG A 136 11.91 -1.87 5.76
N PHE A 137 12.09 -3.17 5.56
CA PHE A 137 12.39 -4.14 6.61
C PHE A 137 13.37 -5.20 6.08
N ALA A 138 13.93 -6.02 6.97
CA ALA A 138 14.85 -7.09 6.58
C ALA A 138 14.13 -8.10 5.64
N PRO A 139 14.75 -8.54 4.53
CA PRO A 139 14.06 -9.41 3.56
C PRO A 139 13.45 -10.66 4.19
N VAL A 140 12.17 -10.91 3.89
CA VAL A 140 11.43 -12.12 4.30
C VAL A 140 10.77 -12.78 3.10
N SER A 141 10.51 -14.08 3.19
CA SER A 141 9.61 -14.78 2.27
C SER A 141 8.18 -14.68 2.80
N ALA A 142 7.24 -14.30 1.94
CA ALA A 142 5.85 -14.10 2.31
C ALA A 142 4.93 -14.35 1.11
N ARG A 143 3.79 -15.00 1.34
CA ARG A 143 2.67 -15.07 0.39
C ARG A 143 1.54 -14.13 0.79
N TYR A 144 1.37 -13.92 2.08
CA TYR A 144 0.35 -13.07 2.65
C TYR A 144 0.99 -11.89 3.35
N PHE A 145 0.30 -10.77 3.35
CA PHE A 145 0.60 -9.67 4.25
C PHE A 145 -0.67 -9.18 4.93
N ARG A 146 -0.50 -8.53 6.08
CA ARG A 146 -1.54 -7.81 6.79
C ARG A 146 -1.01 -6.43 7.12
N PHE A 147 -1.72 -5.42 6.64
CA PHE A 147 -1.52 -4.04 7.03
C PHE A 147 -2.53 -3.70 8.11
N THR A 148 -2.04 -3.17 9.23
CA THR A 148 -2.88 -2.73 10.35
C THR A 148 -2.60 -1.27 10.65
N ALA A 149 -3.58 -0.40 10.41
CA ALA A 149 -3.52 0.97 10.89
C ALA A 149 -3.72 0.96 12.41
N LEU A 150 -2.75 1.51 13.13
CA LEU A 150 -2.79 1.64 14.59
C LEU A 150 -3.33 3.01 15.01
N ASP A 151 -3.06 4.01 14.18
CA ASP A 151 -3.53 5.38 14.38
C ASP A 151 -3.66 6.12 13.03
N GLU A 152 -4.49 7.16 12.97
CA GLU A 152 -4.71 7.99 11.78
C GLU A 152 -4.45 9.48 12.09
N VAL A 153 -4.13 10.27 11.06
CA VAL A 153 -3.68 11.68 11.16
C VAL A 153 -4.53 12.56 12.11
N TRP A 154 -5.84 12.35 12.18
CA TRP A 154 -6.77 13.13 13.01
C TRP A 154 -7.32 12.41 14.25
N ARG A 155 -6.87 11.19 14.54
CA ARG A 155 -7.34 10.37 15.68
C ARG A 155 -8.86 10.12 15.70
N GLY A 156 -9.53 10.21 14.56
CA GLY A 156 -10.96 9.98 14.33
C GLY A 156 -11.36 8.51 14.20
N GLY A 157 -10.41 7.58 14.14
CA GLY A 157 -10.66 6.15 14.23
C GLY A 157 -10.93 5.43 12.92
N ALA A 158 -11.07 6.13 11.80
CA ALA A 158 -11.22 5.52 10.47
C ALA A 158 -9.88 5.08 9.86
N THR A 159 -9.91 4.29 8.79
CA THR A 159 -8.73 3.96 7.97
C THR A 159 -9.07 3.96 6.49
N ASN A 160 -8.14 4.49 5.67
CA ASN A 160 -8.18 4.39 4.22
C ASN A 160 -6.84 3.94 3.64
N ALA A 161 -6.89 3.35 2.44
CA ALA A 161 -5.74 3.09 1.59
C ALA A 161 -6.18 3.12 0.12
N ALA A 162 -5.59 4.00 -0.68
CA ALA A 162 -5.71 3.95 -2.14
C ALA A 162 -4.96 2.75 -2.70
N GLU A 163 -3.71 2.56 -2.29
CA GLU A 163 -2.90 1.43 -2.72
C GLU A 163 -2.07 0.86 -1.58
N LEU A 164 -2.01 -0.46 -1.53
CA LEU A 164 -1.07 -1.24 -0.74
C LEU A 164 -0.27 -2.13 -1.69
N SER A 165 1.04 -2.04 -1.60
CA SER A 165 1.94 -2.94 -2.32
C SER A 165 3.11 -3.34 -1.42
N VAL A 166 3.91 -4.28 -1.89
CA VAL A 166 5.12 -4.73 -1.22
C VAL A 166 6.30 -4.56 -2.15
N ILE A 167 7.45 -4.21 -1.59
CA ILE A 167 8.67 -4.02 -2.36
C ILE A 167 9.42 -5.35 -2.39
N PRO A 168 9.76 -5.90 -3.57
CA PRO A 168 10.60 -7.09 -3.62
C PRO A 168 11.94 -6.82 -2.92
N ALA A 169 12.50 -7.86 -2.32
CA ALA A 169 13.93 -7.84 -2.03
C ALA A 169 14.66 -7.81 -3.38
N ASP A 170 15.63 -6.91 -3.55
CA ASP A 170 16.47 -6.91 -4.74
C ASP A 170 17.11 -8.30 -4.90
N ALA A 171 17.34 -8.72 -6.14
CA ALA A 171 18.18 -9.89 -6.39
C ALA A 171 19.61 -9.51 -5.96
N GLU A 172 20.18 -10.25 -5.00
CA GLU A 172 21.63 -10.26 -4.80
C GLU A 172 22.35 -10.70 -6.08
#